data_AF-A0AAN8QER7-F1
#
_entry.id   AF-A0AAN8QER7-F1
#
_cell.length_a   1.000
_cell.length_b   1.000
_cell.length_c   1.000
_cell.angle_alpha   90.00
_cell.angle_beta   90.00
_cell.angle_gamma   90.00
#
_symmetry.space_group_name_H-M   'P 1'
#
loop_
_entity.id
_entity.type
_entity.pdbx_description
1 polymer ?
#
loop_
_entity_poly.entity_id
_entity_poly.type
_entity_poly.pdbx_seq_one_letter_code
_entity_poly.pdbx_strand_id
1 'polypeptide(L)'
;MDTIDKGKSDRHVAVTYMNEHSFRSHSIFQISVKQENTATEQKLSGKLHLVDLAGSEKVSKTGAEGAVLDEAKNMKKSLSSLGNDISALAEVSGYIPYRDSKMTCRNCRTTIVICASPSANNESETKSTLMFGQRAKTVKNTEKGKALRNTITWLENELNRWRNGESVPVDEQFDKEKAQAEVLALDNLPNDKPASTPNMPQLRLTDAEKDKCEVELAELYKQLDDKDDEINQQSQLAEKLKQQILDQEELLVSSRRDHDNLQSELNRLQAENEAFQDEVKEVLQALEELAVNYDQKSQEVEDKTKEFEMLSDELNQKSMLLARQLERVVRSVSTE
;
A
#
# COMPACT_ATOMS: atom_id res chain seq x y z
N MET A 1 13.46 16.67 -24.52
CA MET A 1 12.21 16.19 -23.89
C MET A 1 12.35 14.76 -23.39
N ASP A 2 13.27 14.00 -23.98
CA ASP A 2 13.52 12.57 -23.73
C ASP A 2 13.71 12.19 -22.26
N THR A 3 14.34 13.04 -21.44
CA THR A 3 14.49 12.79 -19.99
C THR A 3 13.16 12.83 -19.25
N ILE A 4 12.23 13.68 -19.68
CA ILE A 4 10.88 13.76 -19.10
C ILE A 4 10.08 12.51 -19.50
N ASP A 5 10.17 12.10 -20.76
CA ASP A 5 9.44 10.93 -21.26
C ASP A 5 9.95 9.62 -20.65
N LYS A 6 11.27 9.50 -20.46
CA LYS A 6 11.87 8.40 -19.70
C LYS A 6 11.48 8.41 -18.22
N GLY A 7 11.45 9.59 -17.59
CA GLY A 7 10.97 9.72 -16.20
C GLY A 7 9.50 9.34 -16.04
N LYS A 8 8.68 9.56 -17.07
CA LYS A 8 7.28 9.09 -17.09
C LYS A 8 7.18 7.58 -17.25
N SER A 9 8.02 6.95 -18.07
CA SER A 9 8.02 5.49 -18.25
C SER A 9 8.52 4.73 -17.03
N ASP A 10 9.45 5.30 -16.28
CA ASP A 10 10.09 4.65 -15.13
C ASP A 10 9.27 4.78 -13.82
N ARG A 11 8.15 5.51 -13.84
CA ARG A 11 7.26 5.65 -12.68
C ARG A 11 6.55 4.31 -12.41
N HIS A 12 6.77 3.72 -11.23
CA HIS A 12 6.09 2.49 -10.82
C HIS A 12 4.57 2.70 -10.75
N VAL A 13 3.81 1.90 -11.52
CA VAL A 13 2.34 1.94 -11.58
C VAL A 13 1.81 0.66 -10.96
N ALA A 14 1.27 0.76 -9.75
CA ALA A 14 0.41 -0.28 -9.16
C ALA A 14 -1.06 0.14 -9.33
N VAL A 15 -1.90 -0.74 -9.87
CA VAL A 15 -3.31 -0.46 -10.17
C VAL A 15 -4.14 -0.59 -8.90
N THR A 16 -5.08 0.34 -8.66
CA THR A 16 -6.15 0.12 -7.66
C THR A 16 -7.51 0.62 -8.13
N TYR A 17 -8.54 0.09 -7.47
CA TYR A 17 -9.97 0.24 -7.77
C TYR A 17 -10.45 1.69 -7.95
N MET A 18 -9.76 2.70 -7.40
CA MET A 18 -10.14 4.11 -7.56
C MET A 18 -9.40 4.88 -8.66
N ASN A 19 -8.27 4.40 -9.22
CA ASN A 19 -7.57 5.04 -10.34
C ASN A 19 -6.51 4.11 -10.97
N GLU A 20 -6.52 4.02 -12.30
CA GLU A 20 -5.76 3.04 -13.08
C GLU A 20 -4.31 3.47 -13.41
N HIS A 21 -3.99 4.76 -13.34
CA HIS A 21 -2.63 5.25 -13.59
C HIS A 21 -2.33 6.46 -12.71
N SER A 22 -1.12 6.52 -12.14
CA SER A 22 -0.41 7.72 -11.65
C SER A 22 -0.51 8.19 -10.18
N PHE A 23 -1.39 7.70 -9.30
CA PHE A 23 -1.64 8.40 -8.01
C PHE A 23 -0.83 7.94 -6.78
N ARG A 24 0.05 6.94 -6.89
CA ARG A 24 0.62 6.24 -5.72
C ARG A 24 2.03 6.64 -5.29
N SER A 25 2.68 7.52 -6.05
CA SER A 25 4.05 7.96 -5.77
C SER A 25 4.21 9.45 -6.01
N HIS A 26 5.04 10.10 -5.19
CA HIS A 26 5.49 11.48 -5.43
C HIS A 26 6.63 11.48 -6.45
N SER A 27 6.62 12.41 -7.40
CA SER A 27 7.72 12.60 -8.36
C SER A 27 8.31 14.00 -8.22
N ILE A 28 9.65 14.09 -8.27
CA ILE A 28 10.37 15.35 -8.18
C ILE A 28 11.29 15.45 -9.40
N PHE A 29 11.00 16.42 -10.28
CA PHE A 29 11.87 16.75 -11.41
C PHE A 29 12.65 18.04 -11.09
N GLN A 30 13.96 17.93 -10.98
CA GLN A 30 14.83 19.05 -10.63
C GLN A 30 15.58 19.56 -11.86
N ILE A 31 15.42 20.84 -12.18
CA ILE A 31 16.19 21.55 -13.20
C ILE A 31 17.19 22.45 -12.48
N SER A 32 18.49 22.23 -12.70
CA SER A 32 19.55 23.11 -12.17
C SER A 32 20.08 23.98 -13.30
N VAL A 33 19.98 25.30 -13.14
CA VAL A 33 20.54 26.28 -14.06
C VAL A 33 21.77 26.91 -13.42
N LYS A 34 22.87 26.95 -14.15
CA LYS A 34 24.07 27.70 -13.77
C LYS A 34 24.32 28.74 -14.85
N GLN A 35 24.56 29.97 -14.43
CA GLN A 35 24.84 31.10 -15.29
C GLN A 35 26.13 31.74 -14.83
N GLU A 36 27.00 32.10 -15.77
CA GLU A 36 28.24 32.80 -15.51
C GLU A 36 28.27 34.06 -16.37
N ASN A 37 28.42 35.21 -15.74
CA ASN A 37 28.60 36.47 -16.44
C ASN A 37 30.08 36.63 -16.76
N THR A 38 30.44 36.56 -18.04
CA THR A 38 31.84 36.60 -18.50
C THR A 38 32.49 37.98 -18.35
N ALA A 39 31.72 39.05 -18.15
CA ALA A 39 32.24 40.41 -17.97
C ALA A 39 32.46 40.77 -16.49
N THR A 40 31.67 40.20 -15.57
CA THR A 40 31.75 40.48 -14.13
C THR A 40 32.26 39.30 -13.30
N GLU A 41 32.56 38.17 -13.95
CA GLU A 41 32.90 36.86 -13.37
C GLU A 41 31.86 36.32 -12.35
N GLN A 42 30.68 36.93 -12.29
CA GLN A 42 29.64 36.52 -11.36
C GLN A 42 28.99 35.21 -11.80
N LYS A 43 28.93 34.26 -10.87
CA LYS A 43 28.30 32.95 -11.06
C LYS A 43 26.98 32.91 -10.28
N LEU A 44 25.89 32.71 -11.00
CA LEU A 44 24.56 32.49 -10.43
C LEU A 44 24.18 31.03 -10.63
N SER A 45 23.55 30.44 -9.61
CA SER A 45 22.96 29.11 -9.72
C SER A 45 21.56 29.11 -9.15
N GLY A 46 20.64 28.47 -9.88
CA GLY A 46 19.24 28.31 -9.51
C GLY A 46 18.82 26.86 -9.65
N LYS A 47 17.93 26.41 -8.77
CA LYS A 47 17.29 25.10 -8.88
C LYS A 47 15.78 25.30 -8.92
N LEU A 48 15.15 24.76 -9.95
CA LEU A 48 13.69 24.66 -10.07
C LEU A 48 13.30 23.22 -9.76
N HIS A 49 12.40 23.05 -8.80
CA HIS A 49 11.83 21.76 -8.45
C HIS A 49 10.38 21.72 -8.94
N LEU A 50 10.05 20.80 -9.83
CA LEU A 50 8.68 20.48 -10.22
C LEU A 50 8.28 19.23 -9.47
N VAL A 51 7.32 19.35 -8.55
CA VAL A 51 6.90 18.28 -7.67
C VAL A 51 5.48 17.87 -8.04
N ASP A 52 5.30 16.62 -8.44
CA ASP A 52 4.00 15.99 -8.65
C ASP A 52 3.69 15.13 -7.42
N LEU A 53 2.68 15.54 -6.66
CA LEU A 53 2.32 14.87 -5.42
C LEU A 53 1.30 13.76 -5.68
N ALA A 54 1.44 12.66 -4.94
CA ALA A 54 0.42 11.63 -4.86
C ALA A 54 -0.93 12.17 -4.37
N GLY A 55 -1.99 11.41 -4.61
CA GLY A 55 -3.36 11.81 -4.27
C GLY A 55 -3.55 12.17 -2.80
N SER A 56 -4.43 13.13 -2.49
CA SER A 56 -4.72 13.60 -1.11
C SER A 56 -5.89 12.87 -0.44
N GLU A 57 -6.60 11.99 -1.14
CA GLU A 57 -7.77 11.22 -0.67
C GLU A 57 -7.53 10.25 0.49
N LYS A 58 -8.47 10.11 1.44
CA LYS A 58 -8.27 9.22 2.60
C LYS A 58 -8.02 7.76 2.18
N VAL A 59 -7.05 7.09 2.83
CA VAL A 59 -6.73 5.66 2.59
C VAL A 59 -7.97 4.77 2.80
N SER A 60 -8.85 5.13 3.73
CA SER A 60 -10.08 4.37 3.98
C SER A 60 -11.04 4.33 2.78
N LYS A 61 -10.93 5.26 1.82
CA LYS A 61 -11.76 5.28 0.61
C LYS A 61 -11.17 4.48 -0.55
N THR A 62 -9.90 4.09 -0.47
CA THR A 62 -9.21 3.43 -1.59
C THR A 62 -9.49 1.93 -1.66
N GLY A 63 -10.08 1.34 -0.61
CA GLY A 63 -10.34 -0.11 -0.53
C GLY A 63 -9.06 -0.96 -0.60
N ALA A 64 -7.91 -0.39 -0.26
CA ALA A 64 -6.62 -1.08 -0.32
C ALA A 64 -6.47 -2.05 0.86
N GLU A 65 -6.01 -3.27 0.59
CA GLU A 65 -5.78 -4.32 1.58
C GLU A 65 -4.32 -4.83 1.53
N GLY A 66 -3.84 -5.40 2.65
CA GLY A 66 -2.51 -6.02 2.74
C GLY A 66 -1.35 -5.07 2.41
N ALA A 67 -0.38 -5.51 1.61
CA ALA A 67 0.80 -4.73 1.25
C ALA A 67 0.46 -3.39 0.54
N VAL A 68 -0.67 -3.36 -0.17
CA VAL A 68 -1.17 -2.16 -0.87
C VAL A 68 -1.66 -1.09 0.11
N LEU A 69 -2.20 -1.52 1.26
CA LEU A 69 -2.61 -0.63 2.34
C LEU A 69 -1.40 0.01 3.03
N ASP A 70 -0.35 -0.77 3.28
CA ASP A 70 0.86 -0.27 3.94
C ASP A 70 1.64 0.69 3.03
N GLU A 71 1.66 0.46 1.72
CA GLU A 71 2.15 1.41 0.74
C GLU A 71 1.33 2.72 0.77
N ALA A 72 0.00 2.63 0.75
CA ALA A 72 -0.89 3.78 0.80
C ALA A 72 -0.73 4.59 2.10
N LYS A 73 -0.51 3.93 3.25
CA LYS A 73 -0.20 4.58 4.53
C LYS A 73 1.12 5.35 4.46
N ASN A 74 2.17 4.75 3.91
CA ASN A 74 3.48 5.41 3.78
C ASN A 74 3.44 6.63 2.86
N MET A 75 2.71 6.53 1.74
CA MET A 75 2.45 7.67 0.85
C MET A 75 1.69 8.80 1.56
N LYS A 76 0.71 8.46 2.41
CA LYS A 76 -0.01 9.49 3.18
C LYS A 76 0.82 10.12 4.26
N LYS A 77 1.73 9.36 4.87
CA LYS A 77 2.64 9.89 5.88
C LYS A 77 3.40 11.11 5.35
N SER A 78 3.92 11.08 4.12
CA SER A 78 4.62 12.23 3.52
C SER A 78 3.71 13.45 3.30
N LEU A 79 2.45 13.26 2.89
CA LEU A 79 1.49 14.36 2.74
C LEU A 79 1.04 14.94 4.09
N SER A 80 0.82 14.08 5.09
CA SER A 80 0.50 14.50 6.44
C SER A 80 1.64 15.29 7.07
N SER A 81 2.89 14.81 6.93
CA SER A 81 4.08 15.56 7.38
C SER A 81 4.18 16.92 6.67
N LEU A 82 3.95 16.98 5.36
CA LEU A 82 3.92 18.25 4.62
C LEU A 82 2.83 19.20 5.13
N GLY A 83 1.64 18.66 5.45
CA GLY A 83 0.56 19.42 6.05
C GLY A 83 0.92 20.01 7.40
N ASN A 84 1.59 19.23 8.25
CA ASN A 84 2.07 19.68 9.56
C ASN A 84 3.16 20.75 9.43
N ASP A 85 4.11 20.55 8.52
CA ASP A 85 5.15 21.54 8.22
C ASP A 85 4.54 22.88 7.77
N ILE A 86 3.53 22.84 6.90
CA ILE A 86 2.82 24.04 6.43
C ILE A 86 2.05 24.73 7.56
N SER A 87 1.37 23.96 8.42
CA SER A 87 0.67 24.54 9.58
C SER A 87 1.65 25.19 10.55
N ALA A 88 2.75 24.52 10.88
CA ALA A 88 3.78 25.07 11.75
C ALA A 88 4.44 26.33 11.16
N LEU A 89 4.65 26.35 9.83
CA LEU A 89 5.15 27.51 9.09
C LEU A 89 4.15 28.67 9.05
N ALA A 90 2.85 28.37 8.96
CA ALA A 90 1.79 29.37 8.94
C ALA A 90 1.60 30.05 10.31
N GLU A 91 1.78 29.30 11.40
CA GLU A 91 1.65 29.78 12.78
C GLU A 91 2.92 30.45 13.34
N VAL A 92 4.00 30.51 12.55
CA VAL A 92 5.31 31.05 12.97
C VAL A 92 5.82 30.37 14.25
N SER A 93 5.57 29.06 14.38
CA SER A 93 6.10 28.28 15.49
C SER A 93 7.63 28.26 15.48
N GLY A 94 8.25 28.39 16.65
CA GLY A 94 9.71 28.40 16.80
C GLY A 94 10.39 27.07 16.41
N TYR A 95 9.63 25.97 16.41
CA TYR A 95 10.10 24.66 15.97
C TYR A 95 9.25 24.14 14.82
N ILE A 96 9.91 23.79 13.72
CA ILE A 96 9.28 23.20 12.53
C ILE A 96 9.93 21.82 12.32
N PRO A 97 9.14 20.73 12.32
CA PRO A 97 9.62 19.35 12.31
C PRO A 97 10.10 18.88 10.92
N TYR A 98 11.02 19.63 10.31
CA TYR A 98 11.59 19.34 8.99
C TYR A 98 12.28 17.96 8.86
N ARG A 99 12.54 17.25 9.96
CA ARG A 99 13.10 15.89 9.92
C ARG A 99 12.08 14.83 9.55
N ASP A 100 10.79 15.12 9.68
CA ASP A 100 9.72 14.15 9.44
C ASP A 100 9.33 14.05 7.95
N SER A 101 9.98 14.84 7.09
CA SER A 101 9.82 14.80 5.64
C SER A 101 11.13 15.13 4.91
N LYS A 102 11.50 14.32 3.90
CA LYS A 102 12.62 14.63 2.98
C LYS A 102 12.32 15.81 2.03
N MET A 103 11.12 16.39 2.09
CA MET A 103 10.56 17.24 1.03
C MET A 103 10.49 18.74 1.38
N THR A 104 10.93 19.16 2.56
CA THR A 104 10.71 20.53 3.02
C THR A 104 11.91 21.45 2.72
N CYS A 105 11.73 22.42 1.81
CA CYS A 105 12.77 23.37 1.41
C CYS A 105 12.58 24.74 2.08
N ARG A 106 13.46 25.08 3.03
CA ARG A 106 13.39 26.29 3.88
C ARG A 106 13.70 27.62 3.18
N ASN A 107 14.10 27.63 1.90
CA ASN A 107 14.60 28.83 1.21
C ASN A 107 14.32 28.78 -0.30
N CYS A 108 13.06 28.55 -0.69
CA CYS A 108 12.64 28.57 -2.10
C CYS A 108 11.44 29.51 -2.30
N ARG A 109 11.32 30.06 -3.52
CA ARG A 109 10.04 30.61 -3.97
C ARG A 109 9.15 29.42 -4.33
N THR A 110 8.08 29.24 -3.56
CA THR A 110 7.20 28.08 -3.70
C THR A 110 5.88 28.51 -4.32
N THR A 111 5.44 27.79 -5.35
CA THR A 111 4.10 27.89 -5.90
C THR A 111 3.41 26.56 -5.70
N ILE A 112 2.23 26.58 -5.10
CA ILE A 112 1.42 25.38 -4.88
C ILE A 112 0.21 25.48 -5.81
N VAL A 113 0.02 24.46 -6.64
CA VAL A 113 -1.19 24.32 -7.48
C VAL A 113 -2.14 23.37 -6.77
N ILE A 114 -3.34 23.85 -6.48
CA ILE A 114 -4.38 23.07 -5.80
C ILE A 114 -5.31 22.49 -6.86
N CYS A 115 -5.31 21.17 -6.99
CA CYS A 115 -6.21 20.43 -7.88
C CYS A 115 -7.36 19.84 -7.06
N ALA A 116 -8.59 20.27 -7.33
CA ALA A 116 -9.78 19.78 -6.63
C ALA A 116 -10.89 19.41 -7.63
N SER A 117 -11.71 18.43 -7.24
CA SER A 117 -12.82 17.96 -8.08
C SER A 117 -14.08 18.81 -7.85
N PRO A 118 -14.79 19.24 -8.89
CA PRO A 118 -16.06 19.96 -8.74
C PRO A 118 -17.26 19.03 -8.43
N SER A 119 -17.07 17.71 -8.40
CA SER A 119 -18.15 16.75 -8.18
C SER A 119 -18.63 16.74 -6.73
N ALA A 120 -19.95 16.68 -6.52
CA ALA A 120 -20.57 16.58 -5.20
C ALA A 120 -20.10 15.34 -4.42
N ASN A 121 -19.84 14.22 -5.10
CA ASN A 121 -19.33 12.99 -4.46
C ASN A 121 -17.96 13.17 -3.79
N ASN A 122 -17.22 14.21 -4.20
CA ASN A 122 -15.87 14.52 -3.70
C ASN A 122 -15.85 15.75 -2.77
N GLU A 123 -17.02 16.27 -2.35
CA GLU A 123 -17.12 17.50 -1.55
C GLU A 123 -16.19 17.48 -0.33
N SER A 124 -16.15 16.36 0.41
CA SER A 124 -15.30 16.24 1.60
C SER A 124 -13.82 16.37 1.30
N GLU A 125 -13.35 15.80 0.17
CA GLU A 125 -11.94 15.86 -0.24
C GLU A 125 -11.61 17.25 -0.78
N THR A 126 -12.49 17.82 -1.60
CA THR A 126 -12.35 19.18 -2.13
C THR A 126 -12.28 20.21 -1.01
N LYS A 127 -13.13 20.11 0.02
CA LYS A 127 -13.06 20.97 1.21
C LYS A 127 -11.72 20.84 1.94
N SER A 128 -11.25 19.62 2.17
CA SER A 128 -9.96 19.36 2.82
C SER A 128 -8.78 20.00 2.05
N THR A 129 -8.78 19.79 0.73
CA THR A 129 -7.76 20.31 -0.20
C THR A 129 -7.76 21.85 -0.26
N LEU A 130 -8.94 22.49 -0.25
CA LEU A 130 -9.04 23.95 -0.21
C LEU A 130 -8.57 24.53 1.14
N MET A 131 -8.92 23.90 2.26
CA MET A 131 -8.45 24.31 3.58
C MET A 131 -6.93 24.20 3.71
N PHE A 132 -6.31 23.18 3.11
CA PHE A 132 -4.86 23.08 2.98
C PHE A 132 -4.29 24.27 2.19
N GLY A 133 -4.86 24.59 1.04
CA GLY A 133 -4.43 25.75 0.23
C GLY A 133 -4.54 27.08 0.97
N GLN A 134 -5.60 27.26 1.77
CA GLN A 134 -5.79 28.46 2.60
C GLN A 134 -4.67 28.60 3.64
N ARG A 135 -4.29 27.52 4.34
CA ARG A 135 -3.15 27.53 5.28
C ARG A 135 -1.82 27.75 4.56
N ALA A 136 -1.61 27.09 3.43
CA ALA A 136 -0.38 27.24 2.66
C ALA A 136 -0.15 28.68 2.17
N LYS A 137 -1.23 29.42 1.88
CA LYS A 137 -1.17 30.82 1.46
C LYS A 137 -0.61 31.76 2.54
N THR A 138 -0.76 31.44 3.82
CA THR A 138 -0.28 32.30 4.91
C THR A 138 1.19 32.09 5.25
N VAL A 139 1.82 31.05 4.68
CA VAL A 139 3.24 30.77 4.87
C VAL A 139 4.09 31.88 4.24
N LYS A 140 4.81 32.61 5.09
CA LYS A 140 5.82 33.58 4.65
C LYS A 140 7.20 32.93 4.73
N ASN A 141 7.85 32.76 3.58
CA ASN A 141 9.22 32.30 3.56
C ASN A 141 10.13 33.46 4.00
N THR A 142 10.69 33.39 5.21
CA THR A 142 11.50 34.48 5.75
C THR A 142 12.84 34.55 5.01
N GLU A 143 13.15 35.69 4.38
CA GLU A 143 14.44 35.95 3.73
C GLU A 143 15.62 36.06 4.72
N LYS A 144 15.49 35.54 5.96
CA LYS A 144 16.57 35.52 6.97
C LYS A 144 17.83 34.84 6.43
N GLY A 145 17.69 33.91 5.49
CA GLY A 145 18.81 33.27 4.80
C GLY A 145 19.56 34.14 3.77
N LYS A 146 19.01 35.28 3.30
CA LYS A 146 19.74 36.22 2.43
C LYS A 146 20.68 37.11 3.23
N ALA A 147 20.19 37.71 4.32
CA ALA A 147 21.01 38.53 5.21
C ALA A 147 22.20 37.72 5.76
N LEU A 148 21.93 36.51 6.26
CA LEU A 148 22.98 35.63 6.77
C LEU A 148 23.96 35.17 5.67
N ARG A 149 23.50 34.94 4.43
CA ARG A 149 24.39 34.63 3.29
C ARG A 149 25.28 35.82 2.92
N ASN A 150 24.72 37.02 2.87
CA ASN A 150 25.49 38.24 2.60
C ASN A 150 26.57 38.44 3.67
N THR A 151 26.20 38.24 4.95
CA THR A 151 27.14 38.24 6.08
C THR A 151 28.25 37.20 5.92
N ILE A 152 27.91 35.95 5.56
CA ILE A 152 28.90 34.89 5.35
C ILE A 152 29.84 35.22 4.18
N THR A 153 29.31 35.63 3.03
CA THR A 153 30.13 35.99 1.87
C THR A 153 31.07 37.16 2.16
N TRP A 154 30.57 38.14 2.92
CA TRP A 154 31.36 39.28 3.37
C TRP A 154 32.51 38.82 4.30
N LEU A 155 32.23 37.93 5.26
CA LEU A 155 33.23 37.35 6.17
C LEU A 155 34.25 36.45 5.44
N GLU A 156 33.80 35.67 4.46
CA GLU A 156 34.66 34.82 3.63
C GLU A 156 35.63 35.64 2.78
N ASN A 157 35.18 36.75 2.21
CA ASN A 157 36.02 37.69 1.48
C ASN A 157 37.05 38.35 2.40
N GLU A 158 36.64 38.75 3.60
CA GLU A 158 37.56 39.30 4.60
C GLU A 158 38.65 38.27 4.95
N LEU A 159 38.24 37.04 5.30
CA LEU A 159 39.14 35.95 5.66
C LEU A 159 40.13 35.62 4.53
N ASN A 160 39.71 35.69 3.28
CA ASN A 160 40.59 35.47 2.13
C ASN A 160 41.65 36.57 1.97
N ARG A 161 41.33 37.84 2.24
CA ARG A 161 42.31 38.94 2.24
C ARG A 161 43.37 38.71 3.33
N TRP A 162 42.93 38.38 4.54
CA TRP A 162 43.83 38.03 5.65
C TRP A 162 44.74 36.84 5.30
N ARG A 163 44.19 35.79 4.66
CA ARG A 163 44.95 34.61 4.23
C ARG A 163 45.95 34.89 3.10
N ASN A 164 45.69 35.90 2.28
CA ASN A 164 46.59 36.36 1.22
C ASN A 164 47.64 37.38 1.72
N GLY A 165 47.67 37.69 3.02
CA GLY A 165 48.65 38.58 3.63
C GLY A 165 48.28 40.07 3.56
N GLU A 166 47.07 40.40 3.11
CA GLU A 166 46.54 41.77 3.12
C GLU A 166 45.84 42.06 4.46
N SER A 167 46.01 43.27 5.00
CA SER A 167 45.23 43.74 6.14
C SER A 167 43.94 44.41 5.69
N VAL A 168 42.85 44.18 6.42
CA VAL A 168 41.57 44.84 6.17
C VAL A 168 41.44 46.07 7.08
N PRO A 169 41.25 47.29 6.55
CA PRO A 169 41.04 48.50 7.34
C PRO A 169 39.84 48.36 8.28
N VAL A 170 39.91 48.91 9.50
CA VAL A 170 38.88 48.75 10.55
C VAL A 170 37.47 49.18 10.09
N ASP A 171 37.40 50.18 9.21
CA ASP A 171 36.13 50.68 8.65
C ASP A 171 35.50 49.70 7.63
N GLU A 172 36.29 48.76 7.11
CA GLU A 172 35.89 47.68 6.20
C GLU A 172 35.83 46.31 6.90
N GLN A 173 35.95 46.25 8.23
CA GLN A 173 35.84 45.01 9.01
C GLN A 173 34.39 44.71 9.42
N PHE A 174 34.13 43.47 9.88
CA PHE A 174 32.76 43.02 10.11
C PHE A 174 32.17 43.74 11.32
N ASP A 175 31.25 44.67 11.06
CA ASP A 175 30.52 45.30 12.14
C ASP A 175 29.35 44.41 12.59
N LYS A 176 29.58 43.71 13.69
CA LYS A 176 28.61 42.82 14.35
C LYS A 176 27.36 43.57 14.81
N GLU A 177 27.47 44.83 15.24
CA GLU A 177 26.33 45.63 15.72
C GLU A 177 25.46 46.12 14.56
N LYS A 178 26.09 46.55 13.45
CA LYS A 178 25.39 46.95 12.23
C LYS A 178 24.63 45.79 11.57
N ALA A 179 25.26 44.60 11.51
CA ALA A 179 24.61 43.40 10.97
C ALA A 179 23.44 42.92 11.84
N GLN A 180 23.56 43.02 13.17
CA GLN A 180 22.44 42.71 14.09
C GLN A 180 21.30 43.71 13.94
N ALA A 181 21.59 45.00 13.78
CA ALA A 181 20.59 46.04 13.54
C ALA A 181 19.80 45.82 12.23
N GLU A 182 20.47 45.33 11.18
CA GLU A 182 19.83 45.03 9.88
C GLU A 182 18.91 43.79 9.94
N VAL A 183 19.27 42.78 10.74
CA VAL A 183 18.41 41.62 11.04
C VAL A 183 17.19 42.02 11.90
N LEU A 184 17.39 42.88 12.89
CA LEU A 184 16.32 43.44 13.73
C LEU A 184 15.38 44.36 12.93
N ALA A 185 15.86 45.06 11.92
CA ALA A 185 15.04 45.89 11.04
C ALA A 185 14.12 45.05 10.14
N LEU A 186 14.53 43.84 9.75
CA LEU A 186 13.71 42.90 8.97
C LEU A 186 12.59 42.25 9.81
N ASP A 187 12.77 42.10 11.12
CA ASP A 187 11.69 41.68 12.04
C ASP A 187 10.68 42.82 12.32
N ASN A 188 11.03 44.07 11.97
CA ASN A 188 10.21 45.28 12.19
C ASN A 188 9.54 45.86 10.92
N LEU A 189 9.46 45.10 9.82
CA LEU A 189 8.59 45.48 8.70
C LEU A 189 7.14 45.60 9.21
N PRO A 190 6.40 46.67 8.85
CA PRO A 190 5.02 46.84 9.27
C PRO A 190 4.25 45.57 8.93
N ASN A 191 3.69 44.95 9.96
CA ASN A 191 2.74 43.88 9.84
C ASN A 191 1.58 44.43 8.99
N ASP A 192 1.60 44.13 7.68
CA ASP A 192 0.46 44.41 6.82
C ASP A 192 -0.73 43.72 7.47
N LYS A 193 -1.68 44.56 7.88
CA LYS A 193 -2.86 44.21 8.66
C LYS A 193 -3.44 42.87 8.19
N PRO A 194 -3.84 41.96 9.10
CA PRO A 194 -4.82 40.96 8.70
C PRO A 194 -6.01 41.71 8.10
N ALA A 195 -6.53 41.17 7.00
CA ALA A 195 -7.64 41.69 6.22
C ALA A 195 -8.66 42.45 7.07
N SER A 196 -9.05 43.63 6.59
CA SER A 196 -10.10 44.50 7.10
C SER A 196 -11.18 43.73 7.87
N THR A 197 -11.10 43.75 9.20
CA THR A 197 -12.32 43.78 9.99
C THR A 197 -13.00 45.10 9.65
N PRO A 198 -14.30 45.12 9.29
CA PRO A 198 -15.01 46.37 9.16
C PRO A 198 -14.88 47.11 10.50
N ASN A 199 -14.59 48.41 10.44
CA ASN A 199 -14.60 49.31 11.59
C ASN A 199 -15.92 49.11 12.37
N MET A 200 -15.85 48.32 13.45
CA MET A 200 -16.85 48.40 14.50
C MET A 200 -16.52 49.64 15.33
N PRO A 201 -17.51 50.48 15.66
CA PRO A 201 -17.29 51.64 16.50
C PRO A 201 -16.60 51.20 17.78
N GLN A 202 -15.53 51.90 18.18
CA GLN A 202 -14.98 51.78 19.53
C GLN A 202 -16.04 52.29 20.51
N LEU A 203 -16.93 51.38 20.90
CA LEU A 203 -17.90 51.60 21.97
C LEU A 203 -17.07 51.76 23.24
N ARG A 204 -17.09 52.96 23.84
CA ARG A 204 -16.63 53.14 25.21
C ARG A 204 -17.65 52.42 26.10
N LEU A 205 -17.41 51.14 26.32
CA LEU A 205 -18.17 50.31 27.24
C LEU A 205 -17.96 50.87 28.65
N THR A 206 -19.05 51.12 29.34
CA THR A 206 -19.06 51.45 30.76
C THR A 206 -18.48 50.29 31.58
N ASP A 207 -17.94 50.55 32.78
CA ASP A 207 -17.31 49.51 33.62
C ASP A 207 -18.25 48.29 33.82
N ALA A 208 -19.57 48.52 33.88
CA ALA A 208 -20.59 47.47 33.97
C ALA A 208 -20.70 46.56 32.72
N GLU A 209 -20.43 47.08 31.52
CA GLU A 209 -20.44 46.29 30.28
C GLU A 209 -19.13 45.51 30.11
N LYS A 210 -18.04 46.04 30.67
CA LYS A 210 -16.74 45.36 30.70
C LYS A 210 -16.77 44.15 31.65
N ASP A 211 -17.37 44.30 32.82
CA ASP A 211 -17.60 43.19 33.77
C ASP A 211 -18.48 42.10 33.15
N LYS A 212 -19.50 42.49 32.38
CA LYS A 212 -20.39 41.55 31.69
C LYS A 212 -19.65 40.76 30.59
N CYS A 213 -18.73 41.42 29.88
CA CYS A 213 -17.89 40.79 28.87
C CYS A 213 -16.84 39.85 29.48
N GLU A 214 -16.30 40.17 30.67
CA GLU A 214 -15.39 39.27 31.41
C GLU A 214 -16.10 37.99 31.89
N VAL A 215 -17.35 38.11 32.33
CA VAL A 215 -18.17 36.96 32.72
C VAL A 215 -18.46 36.05 31.51
N GLU A 216 -18.87 36.61 30.38
CA GLU A 216 -19.08 35.84 29.13
C GLU A 216 -17.79 35.18 28.64
N LEU A 217 -16.64 35.86 28.77
CA LEU A 217 -15.34 35.29 28.40
C LEU A 217 -14.97 34.09 29.29
N ALA A 218 -15.17 34.20 30.60
CA ALA A 218 -14.94 33.09 31.54
C ALA A 218 -15.86 31.89 31.27
N GLU A 219 -17.12 32.17 30.90
CA GLU A 219 -18.10 31.14 30.57
C GLU A 219 -17.78 30.42 29.25
N LEU A 220 -17.26 31.15 28.25
CA LEU A 220 -16.73 30.60 27.01
C LEU A 220 -15.48 29.73 27.22
N TYR A 221 -14.55 30.15 28.07
CA TYR A 221 -13.37 29.33 28.40
C TYR A 221 -13.77 28.02 29.10
N LYS A 222 -14.74 28.09 30.02
CA LYS A 222 -15.28 26.90 30.67
C LYS A 222 -15.95 25.93 29.68
N GLN A 223 -16.72 26.46 28.73
CA GLN A 223 -17.30 25.63 27.67
C GLN A 223 -16.24 24.99 26.77
N LEU A 224 -15.09 25.65 26.56
CA LEU A 224 -13.99 25.09 25.80
C LEU A 224 -13.35 23.90 26.52
N ASP A 225 -13.10 24.05 27.83
CA ASP A 225 -12.57 22.96 28.68
C ASP A 225 -13.52 21.75 28.70
N ASP A 226 -14.83 21.99 28.90
CA ASP A 226 -15.84 20.94 28.87
C ASP A 226 -15.88 20.21 27.50
N LYS A 227 -15.65 20.95 26.41
CA LYS A 227 -15.59 20.40 25.05
C LYS A 227 -14.31 19.62 24.78
N ASP A 228 -13.18 20.05 25.33
CA ASP A 228 -11.92 19.32 25.23
C ASP A 228 -11.99 17.98 25.99
N ASP A 229 -12.64 17.95 27.16
CA ASP A 229 -12.92 16.72 27.88
C ASP A 229 -13.83 15.76 27.09
N GLU A 230 -14.87 16.28 26.44
CA GLU A 230 -15.77 15.52 25.57
C GLU A 230 -15.02 14.93 24.36
N ILE A 231 -14.16 15.71 23.72
CA ILE A 231 -13.29 15.26 22.61
C ILE A 231 -12.34 14.16 23.07
N ASN A 232 -11.77 14.29 24.25
CA ASN A 232 -10.83 13.31 24.79
C ASN A 232 -11.53 11.97 25.09
N GLN A 233 -12.74 12.02 25.66
CA GLN A 233 -13.57 10.83 25.87
C GLN A 233 -13.95 10.15 24.56
N GLN A 234 -14.37 10.93 23.55
CA GLN A 234 -14.69 10.40 22.23
C GLN A 234 -13.47 9.76 21.55
N SER A 235 -12.28 10.37 21.71
CA SER A 235 -11.03 9.85 21.17
C SER A 235 -10.65 8.51 21.80
N GLN A 236 -10.83 8.36 23.13
CA GLN A 236 -10.60 7.09 23.82
C GLN A 236 -11.59 6.00 23.40
N LEU A 237 -12.87 6.35 23.21
CA LEU A 237 -13.88 5.41 22.73
C LEU A 237 -13.58 4.97 21.29
N ALA A 238 -13.19 5.90 20.42
CA ALA A 238 -12.81 5.61 19.04
C ALA A 238 -11.61 4.65 18.98
N GLU A 239 -10.60 4.83 19.84
CA GLU A 239 -9.44 3.92 19.86
C GLU A 239 -9.82 2.51 20.37
N LYS A 240 -10.72 2.42 21.37
CA LYS A 240 -11.26 1.12 21.82
C LYS A 240 -12.05 0.40 20.72
N LEU A 241 -12.92 1.11 20.01
CA LEU A 241 -13.69 0.53 18.90
C LEU A 241 -12.77 0.09 17.77
N LYS A 242 -11.74 0.88 17.47
CA LYS A 242 -10.72 0.53 16.47
C LYS A 242 -9.95 -0.73 16.85
N GLN A 243 -9.58 -0.89 18.12
CA GLN A 243 -8.95 -2.12 18.59
C GLN A 243 -9.88 -3.34 18.44
N GLN A 244 -11.17 -3.20 18.81
CA GLN A 244 -12.15 -4.28 18.64
C GLN A 244 -12.34 -4.69 17.17
N ILE A 245 -12.32 -3.72 16.25
CA ILE A 245 -12.42 -4.01 14.81
C ILE A 245 -11.19 -4.80 14.34
N LEU A 246 -9.99 -4.41 14.76
CA LEU A 246 -8.75 -5.13 14.41
C LEU A 246 -8.77 -6.58 14.92
N ASP A 247 -9.19 -6.79 16.17
CA ASP A 247 -9.27 -8.13 16.76
C ASP A 247 -10.31 -9.00 16.03
N GLN A 248 -11.44 -8.40 15.60
CA GLN A 248 -12.46 -9.09 14.80
C GLN A 248 -11.96 -9.42 13.38
N GLU A 249 -11.22 -8.52 12.74
CA GLU A 249 -10.61 -8.75 11.44
C GLU A 249 -9.59 -9.90 11.48
N GLU A 250 -8.77 -9.97 12.54
CA GLU A 250 -7.82 -11.07 12.74
C GLU A 250 -8.54 -12.41 12.92
N LEU A 251 -9.61 -12.44 13.72
CA LEU A 251 -10.46 -13.62 13.88
C LEU A 251 -11.10 -14.07 12.56
N LEU A 252 -11.60 -13.13 11.75
CA LEU A 252 -12.18 -13.44 10.44
C LEU A 252 -11.13 -14.00 9.47
N VAL A 253 -9.92 -13.44 9.46
CA VAL A 253 -8.82 -13.96 8.62
C VAL A 253 -8.41 -15.36 9.06
N SER A 254 -8.32 -15.61 10.37
CA SER A 254 -8.05 -16.97 10.89
C SER A 254 -9.13 -17.94 10.47
N SER A 255 -10.40 -17.60 10.68
CA SER A 255 -11.53 -18.47 10.34
C SER A 255 -11.62 -18.76 8.84
N ARG A 256 -11.30 -17.78 7.97
CA ARG A 256 -11.22 -18.00 6.52
C ARG A 256 -10.11 -18.97 6.14
N ARG A 257 -8.92 -18.83 6.73
CA ARG A 257 -7.81 -19.77 6.49
C ARG A 257 -8.17 -21.19 6.92
N ASP A 258 -8.80 -21.34 8.09
CA ASP A 258 -9.24 -22.64 8.58
C ASP A 258 -10.31 -23.26 7.67
N HIS A 259 -11.23 -22.43 7.16
CA HIS A 259 -12.22 -22.85 6.18
C HIS A 259 -11.59 -23.32 4.86
N ASP A 260 -10.61 -22.57 4.32
CA ASP A 260 -9.91 -22.93 3.09
C ASP A 260 -9.10 -24.24 3.24
N ASN A 261 -8.49 -24.43 4.41
CA ASN A 261 -7.79 -25.68 4.75
C ASN A 261 -8.76 -26.87 4.81
N LEU A 262 -9.88 -26.72 5.51
CA LEU A 262 -10.92 -27.75 5.60
C LEU A 262 -11.54 -28.06 4.23
N GLN A 263 -11.76 -27.05 3.40
CA GLN A 263 -12.28 -27.23 2.04
C GLN A 263 -11.29 -28.00 1.17
N SER A 264 -10.00 -27.72 1.31
CA SER A 264 -8.93 -28.44 0.60
C SER A 264 -8.86 -29.91 1.03
N GLU A 265 -8.98 -30.17 2.34
CA GLU A 265 -9.00 -31.53 2.88
C GLU A 265 -10.25 -32.31 2.47
N LEU A 266 -11.42 -31.66 2.44
CA LEU A 266 -12.65 -32.24 1.92
C LEU A 266 -12.51 -32.65 0.45
N ASN A 267 -11.96 -31.77 -0.39
CA ASN A 267 -11.73 -32.06 -1.80
C ASN A 267 -10.73 -33.22 -1.98
N ARG A 268 -9.67 -33.27 -1.16
CA ARG A 268 -8.70 -34.38 -1.17
C ARG A 268 -9.38 -35.71 -0.83
N LEU A 269 -10.17 -35.75 0.26
CA LEU A 269 -10.88 -36.96 0.67
C LEU A 269 -11.93 -37.39 -0.36
N GLN A 270 -12.58 -36.45 -1.04
CA GLN A 270 -13.49 -36.76 -2.15
C GLN A 270 -12.76 -37.43 -3.31
N ALA A 271 -11.60 -36.89 -3.73
CA ALA A 271 -10.80 -37.48 -4.79
C ALA A 271 -10.27 -38.88 -4.42
N GLU A 272 -9.81 -39.08 -3.18
CA GLU A 272 -9.41 -40.41 -2.68
C GLU A 272 -10.59 -41.39 -2.70
N ASN A 273 -11.78 -40.96 -2.30
CA ASN A 273 -12.96 -41.81 -2.29
C ASN A 273 -13.42 -42.18 -3.71
N GLU A 274 -13.34 -41.26 -4.67
CA GLU A 274 -13.60 -41.55 -6.09
C GLU A 274 -12.58 -42.56 -6.64
N ALA A 275 -11.30 -42.40 -6.33
CA ALA A 275 -10.26 -43.35 -6.72
C ALA A 275 -10.53 -44.76 -6.15
N PHE A 276 -10.88 -44.86 -4.87
CA PHE A 276 -11.25 -46.15 -4.27
C PHE A 276 -12.51 -46.75 -4.90
N GLN A 277 -13.50 -45.94 -5.27
CA GLN A 277 -14.68 -46.45 -5.98
C GLN A 277 -14.32 -47.02 -7.35
N ASP A 278 -13.38 -46.41 -8.07
CA ASP A 278 -12.93 -46.92 -9.36
C ASP A 278 -12.11 -48.21 -9.20
N GLU A 279 -11.23 -48.29 -8.20
CA GLU A 279 -10.53 -49.55 -7.86
C GLU A 279 -11.51 -50.68 -7.53
N VAL A 280 -12.57 -50.39 -6.75
CA VAL A 280 -13.61 -51.38 -6.43
C VAL A 280 -14.35 -51.84 -7.69
N LYS A 281 -14.65 -50.94 -8.62
CA LYS A 281 -15.29 -51.31 -9.90
C LYS A 281 -14.38 -52.22 -10.74
N GLU A 282 -13.09 -51.91 -10.83
CA GLU A 282 -12.14 -52.75 -11.57
C GLU A 282 -12.05 -54.16 -10.98
N VAL A 283 -11.99 -54.28 -9.64
CA VAL A 283 -11.97 -55.59 -8.97
C VAL A 283 -13.26 -56.36 -9.22
N LEU A 284 -14.42 -55.71 -9.15
CA LEU A 284 -15.70 -56.35 -9.43
C LEU A 284 -15.79 -56.85 -10.87
N GLN A 285 -15.32 -56.06 -11.84
CA GLN A 285 -15.28 -56.48 -13.23
C GLN A 285 -14.36 -57.70 -13.44
N ALA A 286 -13.18 -57.70 -12.83
CA ALA A 286 -12.26 -58.83 -12.90
C ALA A 286 -12.86 -60.12 -12.28
N LEU A 287 -13.62 -59.98 -11.19
CA LEU A 287 -14.32 -61.11 -10.57
C LEU A 287 -15.44 -61.65 -11.47
N GLU A 288 -16.17 -60.78 -12.15
CA GLU A 288 -17.23 -61.17 -13.09
C GLU A 288 -16.63 -61.92 -14.30
N GLU A 289 -15.53 -61.42 -14.87
CA GLU A 289 -14.78 -62.10 -15.93
C GLU A 289 -14.25 -63.47 -15.48
N LEU A 290 -13.74 -63.57 -14.24
CA LEU A 290 -13.27 -64.84 -13.69
C LEU A 290 -14.42 -65.84 -13.49
N ALA A 291 -15.59 -65.38 -13.04
CA ALA A 291 -16.77 -66.23 -12.89
C ALA A 291 -17.23 -66.79 -14.24
N VAL A 292 -17.31 -65.94 -15.28
CA VAL A 292 -17.65 -66.38 -16.64
C VAL A 292 -16.63 -67.40 -17.18
N ASN A 293 -15.33 -67.16 -16.97
CA ASN A 293 -14.27 -68.09 -17.37
C ASN A 293 -14.37 -69.42 -16.62
N TYR A 294 -14.71 -69.40 -15.32
CA TYR A 294 -14.92 -70.60 -14.53
C TYR A 294 -16.09 -71.43 -15.06
N ASP A 295 -17.23 -70.81 -15.34
CA ASP A 295 -18.41 -71.48 -15.89
C ASP A 295 -18.10 -72.10 -17.26
N GLN A 296 -17.42 -71.37 -18.15
CA GLN A 296 -16.97 -71.89 -19.44
C GLN A 296 -16.05 -73.10 -19.27
N LYS A 297 -15.07 -73.04 -18.35
CA LYS A 297 -14.19 -74.18 -18.11
C LYS A 297 -14.89 -75.36 -17.48
N SER A 298 -15.85 -75.13 -16.60
CA SER A 298 -16.69 -76.18 -16.03
C SER A 298 -17.46 -76.90 -17.14
N GLN A 299 -18.08 -76.14 -18.06
CA GLN A 299 -18.79 -76.72 -19.20
C GLN A 299 -17.86 -77.54 -20.12
N GLU A 300 -16.66 -77.02 -20.43
CA GLU A 300 -15.69 -77.76 -21.25
C GLU A 300 -15.25 -79.08 -20.57
N VAL A 301 -15.08 -79.06 -19.25
CA VAL A 301 -14.75 -80.27 -18.48
C VAL A 301 -15.90 -81.28 -18.53
N GLU A 302 -17.15 -80.84 -18.37
CA GLU A 302 -18.32 -81.73 -18.51
C GLU A 302 -18.40 -82.34 -19.91
N ASP A 303 -18.20 -81.55 -20.96
CA ASP A 303 -18.29 -82.03 -22.34
C ASP A 303 -17.16 -83.02 -22.66
N LYS A 304 -15.93 -82.73 -22.23
CA LYS A 304 -14.80 -83.68 -22.36
C LYS A 304 -15.01 -84.95 -21.54
N THR A 305 -15.65 -84.85 -20.38
CA THR A 305 -15.98 -86.03 -19.56
C THR A 305 -16.95 -86.94 -20.31
N LYS A 306 -18.02 -86.37 -20.91
CA LYS A 306 -18.97 -87.12 -21.75
C LYS A 306 -18.29 -87.76 -22.97
N GLU A 307 -17.41 -87.03 -23.65
CA GLU A 307 -16.63 -87.57 -24.78
C GLU A 307 -15.74 -88.75 -24.34
N PHE A 308 -15.06 -88.61 -23.20
CA PHE A 308 -14.22 -89.67 -22.64
C PHE A 308 -15.03 -90.91 -22.28
N GLU A 309 -16.21 -90.75 -21.68
CA GLU A 309 -17.13 -91.86 -21.39
C GLU A 309 -17.55 -92.59 -22.67
N MET A 310 -17.95 -91.86 -23.72
CA MET A 310 -18.31 -92.46 -25.01
C MET A 310 -17.14 -93.24 -25.65
N LEU A 311 -15.93 -92.66 -25.63
CA LEU A 311 -14.73 -93.32 -26.15
C LEU A 311 -14.36 -94.56 -25.33
N SER A 312 -14.49 -94.50 -24.02
CA SER A 312 -14.27 -95.63 -23.11
C SER A 312 -15.25 -96.77 -23.38
N ASP A 313 -16.53 -96.45 -23.58
CA ASP A 313 -17.55 -97.42 -23.95
C ASP A 313 -17.28 -98.05 -25.33
N GLU A 314 -16.88 -97.26 -26.32
CA GLU A 314 -16.51 -97.77 -27.64
C GLU A 314 -15.27 -98.69 -27.58
N LEU A 315 -14.26 -98.30 -26.79
CA LEU A 315 -13.07 -99.10 -26.56
C LEU A 315 -13.40 -100.43 -25.86
N ASN A 316 -14.28 -100.41 -24.87
CA ASN A 316 -14.77 -101.60 -24.18
C ASN A 316 -15.53 -102.51 -25.15
N GLN A 317 -16.42 -101.96 -25.98
CA GLN A 317 -17.14 -102.73 -27.00
C GLN A 317 -16.18 -103.38 -28.00
N LYS A 318 -15.20 -102.64 -28.53
CA LYS A 318 -14.18 -103.18 -29.45
C LYS A 318 -13.33 -104.26 -28.79
N SER A 319 -12.94 -104.07 -27.53
CA SER A 319 -12.18 -105.06 -26.76
C SER A 319 -12.97 -106.36 -26.58
N MET A 320 -14.27 -106.28 -26.27
CA MET A 320 -15.16 -107.45 -26.20
C MET A 320 -15.31 -108.15 -27.54
N LEU A 321 -15.44 -107.40 -28.64
CA LEU A 321 -15.51 -107.96 -29.99
C LEU A 321 -14.22 -108.69 -30.38
N LEU A 322 -13.06 -108.09 -30.09
CA LEU A 322 -11.76 -108.68 -30.36
C LEU A 322 -11.55 -109.95 -29.53
N ALA A 323 -11.92 -109.94 -28.25
CA ALA A 323 -11.87 -111.13 -27.39
C ALA A 323 -12.74 -112.26 -27.95
N ARG A 324 -13.96 -111.97 -28.40
CA ARG A 324 -14.84 -112.95 -29.06
C ARG A 324 -14.26 -113.49 -30.37
N GLN A 325 -13.59 -112.65 -31.16
CA GLN A 325 -12.91 -113.07 -32.38
C GLN A 325 -11.71 -113.98 -32.08
N LEU A 326 -10.89 -113.63 -31.09
CA LEU A 326 -9.79 -114.45 -30.58
C LEU A 326 -10.29 -115.82 -30.11
N GLU A 327 -11.35 -115.87 -29.30
CA GLU A 327 -11.97 -117.13 -28.89
C GLU A 327 -12.44 -117.97 -30.09
N ARG A 328 -13.00 -117.33 -31.12
CA ARG A 328 -13.47 -118.02 -32.33
C ARG A 328 -12.30 -118.61 -33.13
N VAL A 329 -11.20 -117.87 -33.27
CA VAL A 329 -9.97 -118.33 -33.94
C VAL A 329 -9.31 -119.48 -33.17
N VAL A 330 -9.22 -119.37 -31.84
CA VAL A 330 -8.68 -120.44 -30.98
C VAL A 330 -9.52 -121.72 -31.11
N ARG A 331 -10.85 -121.60 -31.20
CA ARG A 331 -11.74 -122.74 -31.45
C ARG A 331 -11.52 -123.36 -32.83
N SER A 332 -11.37 -122.56 -33.89
CA SER A 332 -11.16 -123.09 -35.24
C SER A 332 -9.81 -123.79 -35.41
N VAL A 333 -8.75 -123.27 -34.77
CA VAL A 333 -7.41 -123.91 -34.79
C VAL A 333 -7.38 -125.20 -33.97
N SER A 334 -8.22 -125.32 -32.94
CA SER A 334 -8.34 -126.56 -32.14
C SER A 334 -9.14 -127.69 -32.83
N THR A 335 -9.75 -127.42 -33.99
CA THR A 335 -10.61 -128.37 -34.72
C THR A 335 -10.02 -128.91 -36.03
N GLU A 336 -8.80 -128.53 -36.40
CA GLU A 336 -7.98 -129.14 -37.47
C GLU A 336 -6.91 -130.07 -36.90
#